data_AF-A0A1Q6L4I4-F1
#
_entry.id   AF-A0A1Q6L4I4-F1
#
_cell.length_a   1.000
_cell.length_b   1.000
_cell.length_c   1.000
_cell.angle_alpha   90.00
_cell.angle_beta   90.00
_cell.angle_gamma   90.00
#
_symmetry.space_group_name_H-M   'P 1'
#
loop_
_entity.id
_entity.type
_entity.pdbx_description
1 polymer ?
#
loop_
_entity_poly.entity_id
_entity_poly.type
_entity_poly.pdbx_seq_one_letter_code
_entity_poly.pdbx_strand_id
1 'polypeptide(L)'
;MQIYNVPYNFKHEEKVFGGYVSIRQAIYLIFGATMLGIFFVPIINIFIKSFLFLIFTTMFILFAFLKIDETNADKYFIYILNFFFRKKKYILEKGK
;
A
#
# COMPACT_ATOMS: atom_id res chain seq x y z
N MET A 1 -28.17 12.15 17.82
CA MET A 1 -27.61 12.87 18.98
C MET A 1 -27.25 11.83 20.02
N GLN A 2 -25.96 11.54 20.23
CA GLN A 2 -25.53 10.56 21.25
C GLN A 2 -25.43 11.24 22.62
N ILE A 3 -25.95 10.58 23.66
CA ILE A 3 -26.14 11.13 25.02
C ILE A 3 -24.88 10.95 25.91
N TYR A 4 -23.90 10.15 25.47
CA TYR A 4 -22.69 9.84 26.26
C TYR A 4 -21.41 10.08 25.47
N ASN A 5 -20.41 10.68 26.13
CA ASN A 5 -19.07 10.86 25.61
C ASN A 5 -18.25 9.59 25.84
N VAL A 6 -18.47 8.58 25.00
CA VAL A 6 -17.68 7.34 25.01
C VAL A 6 -16.35 7.66 24.32
N PRO A 7 -15.17 7.30 24.87
CA PRO A 7 -13.90 7.48 24.18
C PRO A 7 -13.88 6.56 22.96
N TYR A 8 -14.36 7.09 21.84
CA TYR A 8 -14.57 6.38 20.59
C TYR A 8 -13.22 6.18 19.91
N ASN A 9 -12.49 5.13 20.30
CA ASN A 9 -11.18 4.81 19.75
C ASN A 9 -11.32 3.85 18.58
N PHE A 10 -11.78 4.34 17.43
CA PHE A 10 -11.73 3.56 16.19
C PHE A 10 -10.29 3.45 15.70
N LYS A 11 -9.59 2.38 16.08
CA LYS A 11 -8.31 1.99 15.46
C LYS A 11 -8.50 1.25 14.12
N HIS A 12 -9.73 0.98 13.73
CA HIS A 12 -10.07 0.16 12.56
C HIS A 12 -10.55 1.04 11.41
N GLU A 13 -10.14 0.65 10.21
CA GLU A 13 -10.53 1.35 9.00
C GLU A 13 -11.98 1.01 8.64
N GLU A 14 -12.82 2.03 8.50
CA GLU A 14 -14.22 1.85 8.14
C GLU A 14 -14.34 1.31 6.70
N LYS A 15 -15.18 0.29 6.53
CA LYS A 15 -15.46 -0.33 5.24
C LYS A 15 -16.66 0.37 4.61
N VAL A 16 -16.40 1.14 3.56
CA VAL A 16 -17.38 2.06 2.96
C VAL A 16 -18.11 1.41 1.79
N PHE A 17 -17.46 0.54 1.03
CA PHE A 17 -18.07 -0.14 -0.10
C PHE A 17 -18.70 -1.46 0.35
N GLY A 18 -20.03 -1.44 0.56
CA GLY A 18 -20.83 -2.61 0.91
C GLY A 18 -20.44 -3.29 2.22
N GLY A 19 -19.65 -2.63 3.08
CA GLY A 19 -19.11 -3.22 4.30
C GLY A 19 -17.93 -4.19 4.10
N TYR A 20 -17.41 -4.33 2.87
CA TYR A 20 -16.31 -5.24 2.56
C TYR A 20 -14.97 -4.54 2.35
N VAL A 21 -14.97 -3.39 1.68
CA VAL A 21 -13.75 -2.70 1.22
C VAL A 21 -13.66 -1.29 1.81
N SER A 22 -12.49 -0.95 2.35
CA SER A 22 -12.19 0.41 2.82
C SER A 22 -11.87 1.36 1.68
N ILE A 23 -11.93 2.68 1.93
CA ILE A 23 -11.58 3.68 0.91
C ILE A 23 -10.15 3.48 0.41
N ARG A 24 -9.19 3.18 1.30
CA ARG A 24 -7.79 2.93 0.91
C ARG A 24 -7.68 1.73 -0.03
N GLN A 25 -8.35 0.64 0.31
CA GLN A 25 -8.38 -0.57 -0.52
C GLN A 25 -8.97 -0.30 -1.89
N ALA A 26 -10.07 0.45 -1.94
CA ALA A 26 -10.69 0.84 -3.20
C ALA A 26 -9.74 1.67 -4.09
N ILE A 27 -8.99 2.60 -3.51
CA ILE A 27 -7.98 3.39 -4.25
C ILE A 27 -6.92 2.48 -4.86
N TYR A 28 -6.36 1.54 -4.08
CA TYR A 28 -5.35 0.61 -4.60
C TYR A 28 -5.91 -0.33 -5.67
N LEU A 29 -7.17 -0.75 -5.56
CA LEU A 29 -7.84 -1.56 -6.58
C LEU A 29 -8.06 -0.79 -7.87
N ILE A 30 -8.44 0.49 -7.79
CA ILE A 30 -8.56 1.37 -8.96
C ILE A 30 -7.19 1.50 -9.65
N PHE A 31 -6.12 1.76 -8.89
CA PHE A 31 -4.77 1.81 -9.46
C PHE A 31 -4.36 0.47 -10.08
N GLY A 32 -4.65 -0.66 -9.43
CA GLY A 32 -4.45 -1.99 -10.01
C GLY A 32 -5.18 -2.18 -11.34
N ALA A 33 -6.44 -1.73 -11.44
CA ALA A 33 -7.20 -1.80 -12.68
C ALA A 33 -6.62 -0.91 -13.79
N THR A 34 -6.12 0.28 -13.45
CA THR A 34 -5.47 1.17 -14.44
C THR A 34 -4.20 0.56 -15.06
N MET A 35 -3.57 -0.42 -14.41
CA MET A 35 -2.40 -1.13 -14.97
C MET A 35 -2.72 -1.93 -16.24
N LEU A 36 -3.99 -2.21 -16.54
CA LEU A 36 -4.40 -2.73 -17.85
C LEU A 36 -3.98 -1.79 -18.99
N GLY A 37 -3.79 -0.51 -18.71
CA GLY A 37 -3.24 0.49 -19.63
C GLY A 37 -1.90 0.10 -20.26
N ILE A 38 -1.07 -0.70 -19.58
CA ILE A 38 0.26 -1.13 -20.06
C ILE A 38 0.16 -1.90 -21.38
N PHE A 39 -0.94 -2.61 -21.61
CA PHE A 39 -1.13 -3.39 -22.83
C PHE A 39 -1.25 -2.52 -24.10
N PHE A 40 -1.73 -1.28 -23.95
CA PHE A 40 -1.92 -0.34 -25.06
C PHE A 40 -0.62 0.28 -25.59
N VAL A 41 0.53 0.11 -24.92
CA VAL A 41 1.81 0.71 -25.34
C VAL A 41 2.39 -0.06 -26.54
N PRO A 42 2.40 0.44 -27.79
CA PRO A 42 2.69 -0.38 -28.96
C PRO A 42 4.17 -0.85 -29.06
N ILE A 43 5.09 -0.15 -28.40
CA ILE A 43 6.55 -0.34 -28.57
C ILE A 43 7.11 -1.55 -27.79
N ILE A 44 6.44 -1.97 -26.72
CA ILE A 44 7.00 -2.95 -25.77
C ILE A 44 6.54 -4.37 -26.15
N ASN A 45 7.46 -5.35 -26.08
CA ASN A 45 7.14 -6.77 -26.29
C ASN A 45 6.05 -7.24 -25.30
N ILE A 46 5.11 -8.06 -25.79
CA ILE A 46 4.01 -8.61 -25.01
C ILE A 46 4.47 -9.36 -23.76
N PHE A 47 5.58 -10.10 -23.83
CA PHE A 47 6.11 -10.81 -22.66
C PHE A 47 6.52 -9.85 -21.54
N ILE A 48 7.19 -8.75 -21.91
CA ILE A 48 7.64 -7.73 -20.96
C ILE A 48 6.42 -7.01 -20.36
N LYS A 49 5.42 -6.68 -21.18
CA LYS A 49 4.16 -6.07 -20.71
C LYS A 49 3.45 -6.94 -19.69
N SER A 50 3.25 -8.22 -20.00
CA SER A 50 2.57 -9.17 -19.11
C SER A 50 3.32 -9.34 -17.80
N PHE A 51 4.64 -9.42 -17.85
CA PHE A 51 5.48 -9.49 -16.65
C PHE A 51 5.34 -8.24 -15.78
N LEU A 52 5.43 -7.05 -16.40
CA LEU A 52 5.28 -5.77 -15.71
C LEU A 52 3.89 -5.63 -15.09
N PHE A 53 2.85 -6.01 -15.84
CA PHE A 53 1.46 -6.02 -15.38
C PHE A 53 1.28 -6.91 -14.16
N LEU A 54 1.81 -8.14 -14.19
CA LEU A 54 1.72 -9.08 -13.07
C LEU A 54 2.41 -8.53 -11.81
N ILE A 55 3.61 -7.95 -11.95
CA ILE A 55 4.32 -7.35 -10.82
C ILE A 55 3.52 -6.21 -10.21
N PHE A 56 3.05 -5.26 -11.01
CA PHE A 56 2.34 -4.10 -10.47
C PHE A 56 0.99 -4.49 -9.87
N THR A 57 0.22 -5.34 -10.55
CA THR A 57 -1.08 -5.79 -10.03
C THR A 57 -0.95 -6.56 -8.72
N THR A 58 -0.01 -7.51 -8.64
CA THR A 58 0.24 -8.24 -7.39
C THR A 58 0.66 -7.29 -6.26
N MET A 59 1.51 -6.31 -6.55
CA MET A 59 1.92 -5.29 -5.57
C MET A 59 0.73 -4.47 -5.04
N PHE A 60 -0.17 -3.98 -5.91
CA PHE A 60 -1.35 -3.23 -5.48
C PHE A 60 -2.35 -4.08 -4.68
N ILE A 61 -2.54 -5.35 -5.05
CA ILE A 61 -3.39 -6.28 -4.30
C ILE A 61 -2.83 -6.52 -2.90
N LEU A 62 -1.51 -6.70 -2.78
CA LEU A 62 -0.84 -6.82 -1.48
C LEU A 62 -1.03 -5.55 -0.65
N PHE A 63 -0.89 -4.36 -1.23
CA PHE A 63 -1.14 -3.11 -0.50
C PHE A 63 -2.58 -2.93 -0.04
N ALA A 64 -3.54 -3.45 -0.80
CA ALA A 64 -4.95 -3.41 -0.40
C ALA A 64 -5.22 -4.37 0.77
N PHE A 65 -4.80 -5.63 0.67
CA PHE A 65 -5.33 -6.69 1.55
C PHE A 65 -4.32 -7.25 2.55
N LEU A 66 -3.02 -7.13 2.31
CA LEU A 66 -2.02 -7.72 3.21
C LEU A 66 -1.89 -6.87 4.47
N LYS A 67 -2.16 -7.51 5.61
CA LYS A 67 -2.04 -6.94 6.95
C LYS A 67 -1.17 -7.86 7.80
N ILE A 68 -0.12 -7.32 8.39
CA ILE A 68 0.81 -8.03 9.28
C ILE A 68 0.75 -7.33 10.64
N ASP A 69 0.46 -8.07 11.71
CA ASP A 69 0.43 -7.55 13.09
C ASP A 69 -0.31 -6.20 13.22
N GLU A 70 -1.53 -6.18 12.69
CA GLU A 70 -2.42 -5.00 12.65
C GLU A 70 -1.98 -3.83 11.76
N THR A 71 -0.80 -3.90 11.16
CA THR A 71 -0.27 -2.88 10.26
C THR A 71 -0.42 -3.32 8.81
N ASN A 72 -0.85 -2.40 7.96
CA ASN A 72 -1.07 -2.66 6.55
C ASN A 72 0.26 -2.65 5.77
N ALA A 73 0.36 -3.45 4.70
CA ALA A 73 1.58 -3.60 3.92
C ALA A 73 2.08 -2.30 3.25
N ASP A 74 1.17 -1.40 2.89
CA ASP A 74 1.48 -0.07 2.38
C ASP A 74 2.30 0.76 3.38
N LYS A 75 1.96 0.72 4.68
CA LYS A 75 2.72 1.42 5.73
C LYS A 75 4.13 0.86 5.86
N TYR A 76 4.29 -0.47 5.82
CA TYR A 76 5.61 -1.08 5.82
C TYR A 76 6.43 -0.65 4.61
N PHE A 77 5.82 -0.59 3.42
CA PHE A 77 6.47 -0.11 2.21
C PHE A 77 6.95 1.34 2.38
N ILE A 78 6.13 2.22 2.94
CA ILE A 78 6.51 3.62 3.24
C ILE A 78 7.67 3.67 4.25
N TYR A 79 7.67 2.84 5.29
CA TYR A 79 8.77 2.80 6.26
C TYR A 79 10.08 2.35 5.62
N ILE A 80 10.03 1.33 4.76
CA ILE A 80 11.20 0.87 4.00
C ILE A 80 11.70 2.00 3.09
N LEU A 81 10.79 2.66 2.37
CA LEU A 81 11.13 3.77 1.49
C LEU A 81 11.79 4.92 2.25
N ASN A 82 11.19 5.33 3.37
CA ASN A 82 11.74 6.35 4.27
C ASN A 82 13.11 5.95 4.83
N PHE A 83 13.32 4.67 5.12
CA PHE A 83 14.60 4.15 5.59
C PHE A 83 15.70 4.29 4.54
N PHE A 84 15.41 4.01 3.27
CA PHE A 84 16.37 4.19 2.17
C PHE A 84 16.71 5.67 1.92
N PHE A 85 15.72 6.56 1.98
CA PHE A 85 15.92 7.99 1.77
C PHE A 85 16.41 8.76 3.00
N ARG A 86 16.50 8.11 4.17
CA ARG A 86 17.01 8.74 5.39
C ARG A 86 18.48 9.12 5.21
N LYS A 87 18.83 10.38 5.52
CA LYS A 87 20.23 10.79 5.69
C LYS A 87 20.82 10.02 6.87
N LYS A 88 21.63 8.99 6.59
CA LYS A 88 22.26 8.16 7.62
C LYS A 88 23.40 8.95 8.27
N LYS A 89 23.17 9.44 9.49
CA LYS A 89 24.25 9.89 10.37
C LYS A 89 24.80 8.66 11.07
N TYR A 90 25.94 8.16 10.58
CA TYR A 90 26.67 7.09 11.26
C TYR A 90 27.51 7.74 12.35
N ILE A 91 27.07 7.60 13.60
CA ILE A 91 27.92 7.92 14.75
C ILE A 91 28.80 6.69 14.94
N LEU A 92 30.08 6.82 14.59
CA LEU A 92 31.10 5.87 15.03
C LEU A 92 31.25 6.10 16.54
N GLU A 93 30.58 5.29 17.35
CA GLU A 93 31.02 5.09 18.73
C GLU A 93 32.41 4.48 18.63
N LYS A 94 33.45 5.33 18.72
CA LYS A 94 34.80 4.86 18.99
C LYS A 94 34.72 4.04 20.27
N GLY A 95 35.02 2.75 20.13
CA GLY A 95 35.27 1.87 21.26
C GLY A 95 36.25 2.56 22.20
N LYS A 96 35.86 2.63 23.47
CA LYS A 96 36.79 2.90 24.57
C LYS A 96 37.78 1.75 24.69
#